data_AF-A0A920GSN4-F1
#
_entry.id   AF-A0A920GSN4-F1
#
_cell.length_a   1.000
_cell.length_b   1.000
_cell.length_c   1.000
_cell.angle_alpha   90.00
_cell.angle_beta   90.00
_cell.angle_gamma   90.00
#
_symmetry.space_group_name_H-M   'P 1'
#
loop_
_entity.id
_entity.type
_entity.pdbx_description
1 polymer ?
#
loop_
_entity_poly.entity_id
_entity_poly.type
_entity_poly.pdbx_seq_one_letter_code
_entity_poly.pdbx_strand_id
1 'polypeptide(L)'
;MITSYSKDYSRAVGIVMADVNPGTYYLMDMEKNQISPRQILVKNLYDSLAEMKVINFKNRYGDEIQSYFTEAVGKKNAPTIVMPHGGPWARDYGDSILKFNF
;
A
#
# COMPACT_ATOMS: atom_id res chain seq x y z
N MET A 1 -4.51 -3.74 8.81
CA MET A 1 -5.45 -2.93 9.62
C MET A 1 -6.54 -3.85 10.18
N ILE A 2 -6.96 -3.68 11.43
CA ILE A 2 -8.15 -4.36 11.96
C ILE A 2 -9.39 -3.57 11.54
N THR A 3 -10.39 -4.25 11.00
CA THR A 3 -11.62 -3.61 10.49
C THR A 3 -12.81 -3.81 11.41
N SER A 4 -12.86 -4.91 12.16
CA SER A 4 -13.95 -5.19 13.10
C SER A 4 -13.59 -6.27 14.13
N TYR A 5 -14.39 -6.34 15.18
CA TYR A 5 -14.32 -7.36 16.23
C TYR A 5 -15.68 -8.04 16.40
N SER A 6 -15.69 -9.29 16.85
CA SER A 6 -16.90 -9.92 17.39
C SER A 6 -17.31 -9.24 18.71
N LYS A 7 -18.58 -9.41 19.09
CA LYS A 7 -19.16 -8.74 20.28
C LYS A 7 -18.43 -9.06 21.59
N ASP A 8 -17.89 -10.27 21.67
CA ASP A 8 -17.12 -10.82 22.80
C ASP A 8 -15.60 -10.64 22.64
N TYR A 9 -15.14 -10.00 21.56
CA TYR A 9 -13.73 -9.79 21.21
C TYR A 9 -12.90 -11.08 21.02
N SER A 10 -13.53 -12.25 20.97
CA SER A 10 -12.84 -13.53 20.71
C SER A 10 -12.33 -13.65 19.27
N ARG A 11 -12.90 -12.87 18.34
CA ARG A 11 -12.52 -12.84 16.92
C ARG A 11 -12.39 -11.42 16.40
N ALA A 12 -11.53 -11.26 15.40
CA ALA A 12 -11.37 -10.01 14.66
C ALA A 12 -11.26 -10.27 13.16
N VAL A 13 -11.68 -9.30 12.35
CA VAL A 13 -11.40 -9.26 10.92
C VAL A 13 -10.34 -8.20 10.69
N GLY A 14 -9.30 -8.56 9.95
CA GLY A 14 -8.29 -7.61 9.50
C GLY A 14 -8.09 -7.71 8.00
N ILE A 15 -7.61 -6.62 7.43
CA ILE A 15 -7.19 -6.53 6.05
C ILE A 15 -5.70 -6.26 5.97
N VAL A 16 -5.03 -6.98 5.08
CA VAL A 16 -3.64 -6.73 4.68
C VAL A 16 -3.64 -6.33 3.22
N MET A 17 -3.06 -5.17 2.93
CA MET A 17 -2.90 -4.61 1.59
C MET A 17 -1.45 -4.11 1.45
N ALA A 18 -0.93 -4.11 0.23
CA ALA A 18 0.39 -3.58 -0.11
C ALA A 18 0.38 -3.10 -1.56
N ASP A 19 1.48 -2.49 -2.00
CA ASP A 19 1.72 -2.09 -3.39
C ASP A 19 1.48 -3.23 -4.40
N VAL A 20 1.91 -4.45 -4.07
CA VAL A 20 1.71 -5.66 -4.89
C VAL A 20 0.68 -6.63 -4.30
N ASN A 21 -0.07 -6.21 -3.28
CA ASN A 21 -1.15 -7.00 -2.69
C ASN A 21 -2.46 -6.18 -2.69
N PRO A 22 -3.40 -6.45 -3.61
CA PRO A 22 -4.64 -5.70 -3.76
C PRO A 22 -5.59 -5.83 -2.56
N GLY A 23 -5.29 -6.74 -1.64
CA GLY A 23 -5.94 -6.82 -0.35
C GLY A 23 -6.49 -8.20 -0.06
N THR A 24 -6.17 -8.71 1.14
CA THR A 24 -6.70 -9.98 1.65
C THR A 24 -7.28 -9.76 3.03
N TYR A 25 -8.53 -10.21 3.21
CA TYR A 25 -9.16 -10.31 4.51
C TYR A 25 -8.71 -11.58 5.24
N TYR A 26 -8.39 -11.40 6.51
CA TYR A 26 -8.03 -12.46 7.43
C TYR A 26 -9.02 -12.48 8.59
N LEU A 27 -9.41 -13.68 9.01
CA LEU A 27 -10.09 -13.91 10.27
C LEU A 27 -9.05 -14.30 11.32
N MET A 28 -9.05 -13.56 12.42
CA MET A 28 -8.24 -13.81 13.60
C MET A 28 -9.13 -14.43 14.67
N ASP A 29 -8.73 -15.59 15.20
CA ASP A 29 -9.38 -16.27 16.31
C ASP A 29 -8.40 -16.25 17.50
N MET A 30 -8.74 -15.43 18.50
CA MET A 30 -7.84 -15.14 19.62
C MET A 30 -7.77 -16.31 20.61
N GLU A 31 -8.86 -17.06 20.77
CA GLU A 31 -8.90 -18.24 21.63
C GLU A 31 -8.01 -19.36 21.10
N LYS A 32 -8.04 -19.56 19.77
CA LYS A 32 -7.19 -20.56 19.10
C LYS A 32 -5.80 -20.04 18.76
N ASN A 33 -5.55 -18.74 18.93
CA ASN A 33 -4.35 -18.06 18.46
C ASN A 33 -4.05 -18.35 16.98
N GLN A 34 -5.07 -18.21 16.12
CA GLN A 34 -5.00 -18.55 14.69
C GLN A 34 -5.40 -17.38 13.80
N ILE A 35 -4.71 -17.26 12.66
CA ILE A 35 -5.04 -16.30 11.60
C ILE A 35 -5.27 -17.09 10.32
N SER A 36 -6.44 -16.90 9.70
CA SER A 36 -6.83 -17.63 8.48
C SER A 36 -7.23 -16.66 7.37
N PRO A 37 -6.69 -16.79 6.14
CA PRO A 37 -7.16 -15.99 5.01
C PRO A 37 -8.60 -16.38 4.67
N ARG A 38 -9.42 -15.41 4.28
CA ARG A 38 -10.84 -15.63 3.95
C ARG A 38 -11.19 -15.19 2.55
N GLN A 39 -10.81 -13.97 2.17
CA GLN A 39 -11.19 -13.40 0.89
C GLN A 39 -10.09 -12.50 0.35
N ILE A 40 -9.73 -12.71 -0.91
CA ILE A 40 -8.94 -11.77 -1.70
C ILE A 40 -9.91 -10.80 -2.36
N LEU A 41 -9.66 -9.50 -2.24
CA LEU A 41 -10.54 -8.47 -2.78
C LEU A 41 -10.62 -8.54 -4.31
N VAL A 42 -9.47 -8.52 -4.98
CA VAL A 42 -9.39 -8.49 -6.45
C VAL A 42 -8.27 -9.40 -6.94
N LYS A 43 -8.62 -10.65 -7.28
CA LYS A 43 -7.64 -11.69 -7.61
C LYS A 43 -6.86 -11.45 -8.91
N ASN A 44 -7.42 -10.70 -9.86
CA ASN A 44 -6.83 -10.48 -11.18
C ASN A 44 -5.88 -9.28 -11.23
N LEU A 45 -5.65 -8.58 -10.12
CA LEU A 45 -4.75 -7.42 -10.11
C LEU A 45 -3.29 -7.74 -9.80
N TYR A 46 -2.96 -8.90 -9.22
CA TYR A 46 -1.58 -9.20 -8.79
C TYR A 46 -0.56 -9.01 -9.92
N ASP A 47 -0.88 -9.41 -11.14
CA ASP A 47 0.02 -9.30 -12.31
C ASP A 47 0.07 -7.89 -12.92
N SER A 48 -0.82 -6.99 -12.51
CA SER A 48 -0.95 -5.62 -13.01
C SER A 48 -0.45 -4.56 -12.03
N LEU A 49 -0.02 -4.98 -10.83
CA LEU A 49 0.55 -4.11 -9.81
C LEU A 49 2.07 -4.02 -9.96
N ALA A 50 2.64 -2.92 -9.46
CA ALA A 50 4.08 -2.67 -9.50
C ALA A 50 4.58 -2.25 -8.12
N GLU A 51 5.79 -2.71 -7.78
CA GLU A 51 6.44 -2.40 -6.52
C GLU A 51 6.70 -0.89 -6.38
N MET A 52 6.40 -0.35 -5.20
CA MET A 52 6.74 1.02 -4.82
C MET A 52 8.05 1.03 -4.03
N LYS A 53 9.05 1.72 -4.59
CA LYS A 53 10.35 1.91 -3.92
C LYS A 53 10.31 3.16 -3.06
N VAL A 54 10.75 3.05 -1.81
CA VAL A 54 11.02 4.23 -0.98
C VAL A 54 12.31 4.88 -1.46
N ILE A 55 12.26 6.17 -1.77
CA ILE A 55 13.42 6.97 -2.16
C ILE A 55 13.55 8.16 -1.21
N ASN A 56 14.78 8.46 -0.81
CA ASN A 56 15.09 9.65 -0.02
C ASN A 56 15.96 10.58 -0.84
N PHE A 57 15.66 11.88 -0.81
CA PHE A 57 16.48 12.90 -1.46
C PHE A 57 16.57 14.15 -0.59
N LYS A 58 17.60 14.96 -0.83
CA LYS A 58 17.74 16.25 -0.15
C LYS A 58 17.14 17.37 -0.99
N ASN A 59 16.38 18.25 -0.35
CA ASN A 59 15.94 19.48 -1.01
C ASN A 59 17.11 20.49 -1.12
N ARG A 60 16.86 21.63 -1.75
CA ARG A 60 17.85 22.72 -1.90
C ARG A 60 18.39 23.29 -0.58
N TYR A 61 17.70 23.06 0.53
CA TYR A 61 18.06 23.51 1.87
C TYR A 61 18.75 22.40 2.68
N GLY A 62 18.86 21.19 2.13
CA GLY A 62 19.54 20.06 2.77
C GLY A 62 18.63 19.13 3.57
N ASP A 63 17.33 19.42 3.65
CA ASP A 63 16.37 18.57 4.39
C ASP A 63 16.19 17.24 3.67
N GLU A 64 16.19 16.14 4.42
CA GLU A 64 15.86 14.81 3.89
C GLU A 64 14.35 14.69 3.68
N ILE A 65 13.95 14.37 2.45
CA ILE A 65 12.57 14.15 2.04
C ILE A 65 12.43 12.69 1.64
N GLN A 66 11.53 11.97 2.32
CA GLN A 66 11.07 10.66 1.91
C GLN A 66 10.00 10.80 0.83
N SER A 67 10.14 10.04 -0.24
CA SER A 67 9.18 9.93 -1.34
C SER A 67 9.08 8.46 -1.78
N TYR A 68 8.11 8.17 -2.64
CA TYR A 68 7.91 6.84 -3.19
C TYR A 68 8.01 6.91 -4.71
N PHE A 69 8.52 5.86 -5.33
CA PHE A 69 8.71 5.78 -6.77
C PHE A 69 8.27 4.42 -7.29
N THR A 70 7.36 4.42 -8.26
CA THR A 70 6.97 3.22 -9.00
C THR A 70 7.59 3.28 -10.38
N GLU A 71 8.39 2.26 -10.71
CA GLU A 71 9.02 2.15 -12.01
C GLU A 71 8.04 1.57 -13.04
N ALA A 72 8.08 2.09 -14.28
CA ALA A 72 7.22 1.58 -15.33
C ALA A 72 7.62 0.14 -15.74
N VAL A 73 6.68 -0.79 -15.65
CA VAL A 73 6.93 -2.20 -15.98
C VAL A 73 7.20 -2.36 -17.48
N GLY A 74 8.32 -2.98 -17.82
CA GLY A 74 8.67 -3.31 -19.20
C GLY A 74 9.02 -2.12 -20.11
N LYS A 75 9.14 -0.90 -19.56
CA LYS A 75 9.45 0.32 -20.34
C LYS A 75 10.75 0.95 -19.85
N LYS A 76 11.65 1.27 -20.76
CA LYS A 76 12.84 2.09 -20.48
C LYS A 76 12.56 3.55 -20.86
N ASN A 77 13.07 4.50 -20.08
CA ASN A 77 12.89 5.94 -20.31
C ASN A 77 11.41 6.36 -20.43
N ALA A 78 10.54 5.77 -19.62
CA ALA A 78 9.14 6.18 -19.55
C ALA A 78 9.04 7.63 -19.02
N PRO A 79 8.09 8.45 -19.51
CA PRO A 79 7.94 9.82 -19.06
C PRO A 79 7.24 9.88 -17.69
N THR A 80 7.74 10.75 -16.81
CA THR A 80 7.39 10.78 -15.39
C THR A 80 6.21 11.69 -15.05
N ILE A 81 5.33 11.19 -14.20
CA ILE A 81 4.22 11.95 -13.61
C ILE A 81 4.47 12.09 -12.12
N VAL A 82 4.44 13.31 -11.60
CA VAL A 82 4.59 13.64 -10.17
C VAL A 82 3.21 13.90 -9.56
N MET A 83 2.78 13.16 -8.53
CA MET A 83 1.64 13.56 -7.68
C MET A 83 2.16 14.08 -6.34
N PRO A 84 2.10 15.41 -6.12
CA PRO A 84 2.36 15.97 -4.81
C PRO A 84 1.22 15.65 -3.84
N HIS A 85 1.57 15.45 -2.58
CA HIS A 85 0.63 15.31 -1.49
C HIS A 85 -0.05 16.62 -1.10
N GLY A 86 -1.18 16.50 -0.40
CA GLY A 86 -1.99 17.62 0.10
C GLY A 86 -1.37 18.43 1.26
N GLY A 87 -0.08 18.26 1.58
CA GLY A 87 0.61 18.98 2.66
C GLY A 87 0.75 18.20 3.97
N PRO A 88 1.29 18.81 5.04
CA PRO A 88 1.80 18.09 6.22
C PRO A 88 0.71 17.43 7.08
N TRP A 89 -0.56 17.84 6.91
CA TRP A 89 -1.70 17.19 7.57
C TRP A 89 -2.32 16.06 6.74
N ALA A 90 -1.93 15.95 5.47
CA ALA A 90 -2.30 14.84 4.62
C ALA A 90 -1.20 13.77 4.70
N ARG A 91 -1.57 12.58 5.17
CA ARG A 91 -0.74 11.41 4.98
C ARG A 91 -1.41 10.52 3.97
N ASP A 92 -0.85 10.49 2.79
CA ASP A 92 -1.29 9.55 1.78
C ASP A 92 -0.67 8.19 2.14
N TYR A 93 -1.54 7.23 2.44
CA TYR A 93 -1.14 5.89 2.79
C TYR A 93 -0.83 5.14 1.49
N GLY A 94 0.45 5.03 1.13
CA GLY A 94 0.84 4.35 -0.12
C GLY A 94 0.36 5.06 -1.40
N ASP A 95 -0.10 6.31 -1.29
CA ASP A 95 -0.61 7.10 -2.42
C ASP A 95 0.24 8.36 -2.72
N SER A 96 1.54 8.31 -2.40
CA SER A 96 2.58 9.23 -2.90
C SER A 96 2.98 8.92 -4.31
N ILE A 97 2.01 9.02 -5.17
CA ILE A 97 2.14 8.37 -6.44
C ILE A 97 3.08 9.24 -7.31
N LEU A 98 4.09 8.63 -7.93
CA LEU A 98 4.47 9.01 -9.30
C LEU A 98 3.82 7.95 -10.20
N LYS A 99 2.67 8.26 -10.84
CA LYS A 99 1.79 7.29 -11.56
C LYS A 99 2.16 7.45 -13.00
N PHE A 100 2.96 6.55 -13.55
CA PHE A 100 3.16 6.50 -14.99
C PHE A 100 1.93 5.84 -15.61
N ASN A 101 1.21 6.58 -16.46
CA ASN A 101 0.17 6.06 -17.34
C ASN A 101 0.70 6.11 -18.78
N PHE A 102 0.90 4.95 -19.42
CA PHE A 102 0.36 4.63 -20.76
C PHE A 102 0.12 3.13 -20.83
#